data_AF-A0A1T5G6X1-F1
#
_entry.id   AF-A0A1T5G6X1-F1
#
_cell.length_a   1.000
_cell.length_b   1.000
_cell.length_c   1.000
_cell.angle_alpha   90.00
_cell.angle_beta   90.00
_cell.angle_gamma   90.00
#
_symmetry.space_group_name_H-M   'P 1'
#
loop_
_entity.id
_entity.type
_entity.pdbx_description
1 polymer ?
#
loop_
_entity_poly.entity_id
_entity_poly.type
_entity_poly.pdbx_seq_one_letter_code
_entity_poly.pdbx_strand_id
1 'polypeptide(L)'
;MLDLQLLSLNKFSCCIFDVGYACCIQQDFVIEVSLSLLLTPSTLPADTFFTPFEDFTADYPLPDKFGFPFQYEPHPISLLAVKMLQTHLGNQQDWDHNFGLTNDMENVIGKMFGVLVVETEQAQIGYIAAFSGKLAGGNHHPKFVPPIFDGVAKDGFLNTGMTALSKMNDEIRMLEKLENEAFATEITDLKVLRKKHSVSLQNEIFDQYKFLNQAGEHKSLRTIFADASYKNPPAGAGECAAPKLLQYAFQNKMKPLALAEFWWGKSPKSAFWKHGHFYPACREKCAPILAHMLAGIEMDAVPAGEN
;
A
#
# COMPACT_ATOMS: atom_id res chain seq x y z
N MET A 1 -25.63 -7.94 -46.44
CA MET A 1 -24.97 -6.62 -46.50
C MET A 1 -25.45 -5.87 -45.27
N LEU A 2 -24.58 -5.81 -44.25
CA LEU A 2 -24.54 -4.89 -43.08
C LEU A 2 -25.82 -4.68 -42.25
N ASP A 3 -25.85 -5.14 -40.99
CA ASP A 3 -25.33 -4.45 -39.77
C ASP A 3 -26.32 -3.40 -39.25
N LEU A 4 -26.46 -3.08 -37.96
CA LEU A 4 -26.08 -3.61 -36.64
C LEU A 4 -26.50 -2.45 -35.72
N GLN A 5 -27.30 -2.67 -34.67
CA GLN A 5 -27.32 -1.76 -33.50
C GLN A 5 -28.07 -2.42 -32.35
N LEU A 6 -27.34 -3.24 -31.59
CA LEU A 6 -27.74 -3.73 -30.28
C LEU A 6 -26.90 -3.00 -29.23
N LEU A 7 -27.61 -2.47 -28.24
CA LEU A 7 -27.12 -1.57 -27.21
C LEU A 7 -25.98 -2.19 -26.39
N SER A 8 -24.89 -1.43 -26.31
CA SER A 8 -23.71 -1.68 -25.47
C SER A 8 -24.03 -1.47 -24.00
N LEU A 9 -24.15 -2.58 -23.25
CA LEU A 9 -23.96 -2.64 -21.80
C LEU A 9 -22.72 -3.48 -21.53
N ASN A 10 -21.54 -2.85 -21.52
CA ASN A 10 -20.34 -3.44 -20.96
C ASN A 10 -19.36 -2.34 -20.50
N LYS A 11 -19.48 -1.94 -19.23
CA LYS A 11 -18.41 -1.33 -18.44
C LYS A 11 -18.43 -1.92 -17.04
N PHE A 12 -17.90 -3.13 -16.92
CA PHE A 12 -17.27 -3.57 -15.68
C PHE A 12 -15.87 -4.06 -16.06
N SER A 13 -14.90 -3.17 -15.89
CA SER A 13 -13.49 -3.45 -16.09
C SER A 13 -13.07 -4.53 -15.09
N CYS A 14 -12.66 -5.67 -15.65
CA CYS A 14 -11.92 -6.69 -14.95
C CYS A 14 -10.57 -6.07 -14.53
N CYS A 15 -10.38 -5.80 -13.25
CA CYS A 15 -9.10 -5.37 -12.70
C CYS A 15 -8.73 -6.34 -11.58
N ILE A 16 -8.22 -7.52 -11.95
CA ILE A 16 -7.43 -8.35 -11.04
C ILE A 16 -6.15 -8.73 -11.78
N PHE A 17 -5.05 -8.41 -11.11
CA PHE A 17 -3.65 -8.49 -11.50
C PHE A 17 -3.27 -9.71 -12.37
N ASP A 18 -2.68 -9.45 -13.54
CA ASP A 18 -1.77 -10.36 -14.23
C ASP A 18 -0.42 -10.35 -13.48
N VAL A 19 -0.08 -11.46 -12.80
CA VAL A 19 1.31 -11.73 -12.38
C VAL A 19 1.59 -13.22 -12.60
N GLY A 20 2.40 -13.51 -13.62
CA GLY A 20 2.96 -14.84 -13.86
C GLY A 20 4.04 -15.17 -12.84
N TYR A 21 3.97 -16.36 -12.25
CA TYR A 21 5.04 -16.95 -11.45
C TYR A 21 5.71 -18.05 -12.28
N ALA A 22 7.02 -17.89 -12.53
CA ALA A 22 7.89 -18.96 -12.98
C ALA A 22 8.76 -19.43 -11.80
N CYS A 23 8.65 -20.72 -11.53
CA CYS A 23 9.39 -21.51 -10.54
C CYS A 23 10.83 -21.73 -11.00
N CYS A 24 11.82 -21.62 -10.10
CA CYS A 24 13.05 -22.41 -10.16
C CYS A 24 13.69 -22.51 -8.76
N ILE A 25 14.21 -23.70 -8.47
CA ILE A 25 14.63 -24.23 -7.17
C ILE A 25 16.16 -24.38 -7.13
N GLN A 26 16.72 -24.21 -5.92
CA GLN A 26 18.01 -24.68 -5.35
C GLN A 26 19.36 -24.22 -5.95
N GLN A 27 20.25 -23.75 -5.07
CA GLN A 27 21.45 -24.49 -4.67
C GLN A 27 22.09 -23.92 -3.38
N ASP A 28 22.51 -24.83 -2.50
CA ASP A 28 23.13 -24.60 -1.20
C ASP A 28 24.56 -24.07 -1.32
N PHE A 29 24.93 -23.10 -0.48
CA PHE A 29 26.33 -22.76 -0.24
C PHE A 29 26.60 -22.68 1.27
N VAL A 30 27.55 -23.50 1.71
CA VAL A 30 28.00 -23.66 3.09
C VAL A 30 29.08 -22.62 3.35
N ILE A 31 28.95 -21.78 4.38
CA ILE A 31 30.03 -20.90 4.84
C ILE A 31 30.33 -21.23 6.31
N GLU A 32 31.57 -21.63 6.55
CA GLU A 32 32.15 -21.88 7.87
C GLU A 32 32.18 -20.61 8.73
N VAL A 33 31.75 -20.72 9.98
CA VAL A 33 31.79 -19.64 10.97
C VAL A 33 33.00 -19.88 11.90
N SER A 34 33.98 -18.99 11.83
CA SER A 34 35.07 -18.88 12.81
C SER A 34 34.65 -17.99 13.98
N LEU A 35 34.75 -18.56 15.18
CA LEU A 35 34.33 -17.98 16.46
C LEU A 35 35.47 -17.17 17.10
N SER A 36 35.27 -15.89 17.42
CA SER A 36 35.90 -15.27 18.61
C SER A 36 35.32 -13.89 18.99
N LEU A 37 34.73 -13.87 20.19
CA LEU A 37 34.77 -12.83 21.24
C LEU A 37 34.19 -11.41 20.98
N LEU A 38 33.03 -11.13 21.57
CA LEU A 38 32.89 -10.42 22.86
C LEU A 38 31.39 -10.19 23.15
N LEU A 39 30.92 -10.69 24.29
CA LEU A 39 29.56 -10.49 24.78
C LEU A 39 29.42 -9.06 25.33
N THR A 40 28.55 -8.26 24.71
CA THR A 40 27.95 -7.08 25.32
C THR A 40 26.44 -7.31 25.50
N PRO A 41 25.81 -6.70 26.52
CA PRO A 41 24.48 -7.08 26.97
C PRO A 41 23.41 -6.73 25.94
N SER A 42 22.45 -7.64 25.83
CA SER A 42 21.30 -7.67 24.92
C SER A 42 20.61 -6.32 24.73
N THR A 43 20.82 -5.69 23.58
CA THR A 43 19.82 -4.83 22.96
C THR A 43 18.80 -5.73 22.28
N LEU A 44 17.51 -5.54 22.60
CA LEU A 44 16.43 -5.98 21.71
C LEU A 44 16.79 -5.57 20.28
N PRO A 45 16.50 -6.38 19.24
CA PRO A 45 16.84 -5.99 17.88
C PRO A 45 16.26 -4.60 17.64
N ALA A 46 17.13 -3.65 17.30
CA ALA A 46 16.73 -2.30 16.98
C ALA A 46 15.58 -2.38 15.98
N ASP A 47 14.48 -1.68 16.25
CA ASP A 47 13.37 -1.60 15.31
C ASP A 47 13.95 -1.21 13.94
N THR A 48 13.88 -2.13 12.97
CA THR A 48 14.50 -1.98 11.66
C THR A 48 13.80 -0.94 10.79
N PHE A 49 12.67 -0.42 11.23
CA PHE A 49 11.84 0.54 10.49
C PHE A 49 11.90 1.94 11.07
N PHE A 50 12.13 2.08 12.38
CA PHE A 50 12.29 3.38 13.03
C PHE A 50 13.69 3.97 12.78
N THR A 51 13.74 5.18 12.22
CA THR A 51 14.98 5.93 12.04
C THR A 51 14.98 7.13 13.00
N PRO A 52 15.79 7.11 14.09
CA PRO A 52 15.88 8.23 15.02
C PRO A 52 16.48 9.46 14.34
N PHE A 53 16.10 10.65 14.79
CA PHE A 53 16.85 11.87 14.48
C PHE A 53 18.01 12.00 15.47
N GLU A 54 19.25 11.95 14.97
CA GLU A 54 20.44 12.06 15.82
C GLU A 54 20.64 13.49 16.34
N ASP A 55 20.39 14.48 15.48
CA ASP A 55 20.45 15.92 15.81
C ASP A 55 19.29 16.64 15.11
N PHE A 56 18.12 16.77 15.76
CA PHE A 56 17.10 17.70 15.31
C PHE A 56 17.31 19.04 16.03
N THR A 57 17.65 20.08 15.27
CA THR A 57 17.93 21.43 15.80
C THR A 57 16.63 22.20 16.03
N ALA A 58 16.73 23.37 16.66
CA ALA A 58 15.62 24.33 16.74
C ALA A 58 15.04 24.74 15.37
N ASP A 59 15.75 24.46 14.27
CA ASP A 59 15.29 24.73 12.90
C ASP A 59 14.15 23.81 12.46
N TYR A 60 13.89 22.72 13.18
CA TYR A 60 12.82 21.77 12.93
C TYR A 60 11.96 21.59 14.18
N PRO A 61 11.10 22.57 14.52
CA PRO A 61 10.21 22.43 15.68
C PRO A 61 9.30 21.21 15.50
N LEU A 62 8.85 20.65 16.61
CA LEU A 62 7.78 19.65 16.61
C LEU A 62 6.43 20.36 16.50
N PRO A 63 5.45 19.78 15.80
CA PRO A 63 4.13 20.38 15.73
C PRO A 63 3.38 20.21 17.05
N ASP A 64 2.59 21.20 17.43
CA ASP A 64 1.69 21.12 18.60
C ASP A 64 0.53 20.14 18.36
N LYS A 65 0.07 20.06 17.11
CA LYS A 65 -1.06 19.22 16.65
C LYS A 65 -0.69 18.46 15.40
N PHE A 66 -1.37 17.35 15.16
CA PHE A 66 -1.15 16.59 13.93
C PHE A 66 -1.72 17.35 12.72
N GLY A 67 -0.93 17.47 11.65
CA GLY A 67 -1.36 18.17 10.44
C GLY A 67 -2.55 17.48 9.76
N PHE A 68 -3.52 18.27 9.26
CA PHE A 68 -4.66 17.72 8.55
C PHE A 68 -4.23 17.07 7.22
N PRO A 69 -4.37 15.74 7.05
CA PRO A 69 -3.66 14.98 6.01
C PRO A 69 -4.17 15.24 4.58
N PHE A 70 -5.26 15.99 4.43
CA PHE A 70 -5.84 16.33 3.13
C PHE A 70 -5.58 17.76 2.67
N GLN A 71 -4.91 18.56 3.49
CA GLN A 71 -4.33 19.85 3.12
C GLN A 71 -2.83 19.66 2.89
N TYR A 72 -2.30 20.36 1.90
CA TYR A 72 -0.99 20.03 1.39
C TYR A 72 0.06 21.12 1.65
N GLU A 73 0.59 21.10 2.88
CA GLU A 73 1.84 21.76 3.28
C GLU A 73 2.54 20.87 4.33
N PRO A 74 3.68 20.23 3.99
CA PRO A 74 4.40 19.40 4.96
C PRO A 74 5.01 20.22 6.09
N HIS A 75 4.90 19.72 7.33
CA HIS A 75 5.58 20.32 8.48
C HIS A 75 7.13 20.31 8.29
N PRO A 76 7.88 21.32 8.79
CA PRO A 76 9.34 21.36 8.67
C PRO A 76 10.05 20.07 9.08
N ILE A 77 9.64 19.44 10.19
CA ILE A 77 10.22 18.16 10.65
C ILE A 77 9.98 17.01 9.65
N SER A 78 8.85 17.02 8.93
CA SER A 78 8.59 16.06 7.86
C SER A 78 9.51 16.29 6.66
N LEU A 79 9.89 17.53 6.36
CA LEU A 79 10.84 17.83 5.28
C LEU A 79 12.23 17.25 5.56
N LEU A 80 12.66 17.26 6.83
CA LEU A 80 13.89 16.59 7.25
C LEU A 80 13.82 15.08 7.01
N ALA A 81 12.74 14.42 7.47
CA ALA A 81 12.51 13.00 7.24
C ALA A 81 12.45 12.64 5.74
N VAL A 82 11.78 13.46 4.93
CA VAL A 82 11.72 13.28 3.47
C VAL A 82 13.10 13.39 2.85
N LYS A 83 13.91 14.40 3.23
CA LYS A 83 15.28 14.53 2.72
C LYS A 83 16.12 13.29 3.04
N MET A 84 16.06 12.79 4.26
CA MET A 84 16.75 11.56 4.66
C MET A 84 16.27 10.34 3.86
N LEU A 85 14.95 10.21 3.62
CA LEU A 85 14.41 9.13 2.80
C LEU A 85 14.83 9.26 1.32
N GLN A 86 14.82 10.46 0.75
CA GLN A 86 15.28 10.71 -0.62
C GLN A 86 16.76 10.36 -0.80
N THR A 87 17.61 10.68 0.18
CA THR A 87 19.01 10.24 0.21
C THR A 87 19.12 8.72 0.23
N HIS A 88 18.32 8.03 1.05
CA HIS A 88 18.28 6.56 1.05
C HIS A 88 17.85 6.00 -0.31
N LEU A 89 16.77 6.53 -0.91
CA LEU A 89 16.27 6.11 -2.23
C LEU A 89 17.30 6.28 -3.35
N GLY A 90 18.18 7.28 -3.25
CA GLY A 90 19.25 7.52 -4.23
C GLY A 90 20.50 6.64 -4.06
N ASN A 91 20.72 6.09 -2.85
CA ASN A 91 21.98 5.44 -2.49
C ASN A 91 21.86 3.94 -2.18
N GLN A 92 20.67 3.46 -1.80
CA GLN A 92 20.44 2.05 -1.45
C GLN A 92 20.76 1.11 -2.63
N GLN A 93 21.13 -0.14 -2.32
CA GLN A 93 21.50 -1.17 -3.29
C GLN A 93 20.74 -2.50 -3.07
N ASP A 94 19.74 -2.50 -2.17
CA ASP A 94 19.02 -3.69 -1.76
C ASP A 94 18.01 -4.16 -2.82
N TRP A 95 17.53 -3.23 -3.65
CA TRP A 95 16.61 -3.51 -4.74
C TRP A 95 16.87 -2.59 -5.93
N ASP A 96 16.52 -3.09 -7.13
CA ASP A 96 16.58 -2.34 -8.38
C ASP A 96 15.18 -1.91 -8.81
N HIS A 97 15.01 -0.62 -9.11
CA HIS A 97 13.76 -0.05 -9.59
C HIS A 97 14.03 1.19 -10.43
N ASN A 98 13.61 1.16 -11.69
CA ASN A 98 13.80 2.30 -12.59
C ASN A 98 12.78 3.43 -12.31
N PHE A 99 13.18 4.40 -11.48
CA PHE A 99 12.41 5.64 -11.26
C PHE A 99 12.49 6.63 -12.44
N GLY A 100 13.23 6.32 -13.51
CA GLY A 100 13.44 7.19 -14.68
C GLY A 100 14.30 8.41 -14.39
N LEU A 101 15.16 8.34 -13.36
CA LEU A 101 16.08 9.41 -12.98
C LEU A 101 17.47 9.25 -13.63
N THR A 102 17.70 8.14 -14.33
CA THR A 102 18.88 7.87 -15.16
C THR A 102 18.51 7.99 -16.65
N ASN A 103 19.48 7.70 -17.53
CA ASN A 103 19.27 7.70 -18.98
C ASN A 103 18.48 6.47 -19.49
N ASP A 104 18.26 5.46 -18.64
CA ASP A 104 17.43 4.31 -18.98
C ASP A 104 15.94 4.66 -18.90
N MET A 105 15.26 4.55 -20.04
CA MET A 105 13.85 4.88 -20.18
C MET A 105 12.95 3.64 -20.27
N GLU A 106 13.52 2.43 -20.18
CA GLU A 106 12.73 1.19 -20.17
C GLU A 106 12.08 0.97 -18.81
N ASN A 107 10.80 0.55 -18.80
CA ASN A 107 10.06 0.19 -17.58
C ASN A 107 10.05 1.27 -16.47
N VAL A 108 10.14 2.55 -16.85
CA VAL A 108 10.13 3.68 -15.91
C VAL A 108 8.81 3.75 -15.13
N ILE A 109 8.91 3.68 -13.80
CA ILE A 109 7.75 3.72 -12.91
C ILE A 109 8.08 4.60 -11.69
N GLY A 110 7.44 5.77 -11.60
CA GLY A 110 7.45 6.58 -10.39
C GLY A 110 6.59 5.99 -9.27
N LYS A 111 6.78 6.47 -8.05
CA LYS A 111 6.17 5.89 -6.85
C LYS A 111 5.80 6.95 -5.83
N MET A 112 4.68 6.73 -5.12
CA MET A 112 4.35 7.52 -3.93
C MET A 112 5.04 6.92 -2.72
N PHE A 113 5.80 7.74 -2.01
CA PHE A 113 6.43 7.45 -0.72
C PHE A 113 5.80 8.32 0.36
N GLY A 114 5.87 7.86 1.60
CA GLY A 114 5.45 8.63 2.77
C GLY A 114 6.41 8.46 3.92
N VAL A 115 6.51 9.51 4.74
CA VAL A 115 7.18 9.50 6.04
C VAL A 115 6.19 9.91 7.11
N LEU A 116 6.26 9.27 8.26
CA LEU A 116 5.55 9.67 9.47
C LEU A 116 6.57 9.92 10.56
N VAL A 117 6.66 11.17 11.00
CA VAL A 117 7.43 11.56 12.17
C VAL A 117 6.66 11.10 13.40
N VAL A 118 7.35 10.42 14.30
CA VAL A 118 6.76 9.77 15.47
C VAL A 118 7.61 9.99 16.71
N GLU A 119 6.96 9.95 17.85
CA GLU A 119 7.58 9.85 19.18
C GLU A 119 7.36 8.43 19.73
N THR A 120 8.41 7.76 20.16
CA THR A 120 8.33 6.41 20.76
C THR A 120 7.93 6.46 22.24
N GLU A 121 7.59 5.30 22.83
CA GLU A 121 7.36 5.21 24.29
C GLU A 121 8.58 5.63 25.13
N GLN A 122 9.78 5.61 24.54
CA GLN A 122 11.03 6.07 25.17
C GLN A 122 11.30 7.56 24.93
N ALA A 123 10.31 8.32 24.45
CA ALA A 123 10.42 9.74 24.08
C ALA A 123 11.49 10.03 23.01
N GLN A 124 11.82 9.03 22.18
CA GLN A 124 12.72 9.25 21.05
C GLN A 124 11.92 9.79 19.86
N ILE A 125 12.45 10.82 19.21
CA ILE A 125 11.87 11.37 18.00
C ILE A 125 12.60 10.80 16.78
N GLY A 126 11.83 10.40 15.79
CA GLY A 126 12.36 9.92 14.52
C GLY A 126 11.25 9.78 13.49
N TYR A 127 11.50 8.98 12.46
CA TYR A 127 10.49 8.71 11.45
C TYR A 127 10.50 7.25 11.01
N ILE A 128 9.33 6.82 10.53
CA ILE A 128 9.13 5.57 9.79
C ILE A 128 8.73 5.91 8.35
N ALA A 129 9.02 5.01 7.42
CA ALA A 129 8.78 5.23 5.98
C ALA A 129 7.91 4.12 5.37
N ALA A 130 7.15 4.47 4.32
CA ALA A 130 6.31 3.55 3.56
C ALA A 130 6.25 3.95 2.08
N PHE A 131 5.74 3.05 1.24
CA PHE A 131 5.42 3.31 -0.16
C PHE A 131 4.04 2.74 -0.53
N SER A 132 3.42 3.28 -1.59
CA SER A 132 2.11 2.81 -2.06
C SER A 132 2.20 1.48 -2.83
N GLY A 133 1.32 0.51 -2.60
CA GLY A 133 1.36 -0.78 -3.32
C GLY A 133 2.71 -1.52 -3.21
N LYS A 134 3.23 -2.04 -4.35
CA LYS A 134 4.52 -2.79 -4.46
C LYS A 134 5.69 -1.95 -5.00
N LEU A 135 6.88 -2.11 -4.46
CA LEU A 135 8.13 -1.51 -4.95
C LEU A 135 9.06 -2.63 -5.42
N ALA A 136 9.74 -2.49 -6.57
CA ALA A 136 10.63 -3.53 -7.11
C ALA A 136 10.04 -4.96 -7.07
N GLY A 137 8.74 -5.10 -7.40
CA GLY A 137 8.01 -6.37 -7.39
C GLY A 137 7.56 -6.90 -6.01
N GLY A 138 8.04 -6.31 -4.92
CA GLY A 138 7.77 -6.75 -3.54
C GLY A 138 6.97 -5.77 -2.68
N ASN A 139 6.51 -6.26 -1.53
CA ASN A 139 5.83 -5.46 -0.49
C ASN A 139 6.74 -5.14 0.71
N HIS A 140 7.84 -5.86 0.86
CA HIS A 140 8.75 -5.76 2.00
C HIS A 140 10.13 -5.36 1.51
N HIS A 141 10.66 -4.31 2.11
CA HIS A 141 12.01 -3.80 1.87
C HIS A 141 12.58 -3.26 3.18
N PRO A 142 13.89 -3.36 3.42
CA PRO A 142 14.52 -2.74 4.58
C PRO A 142 14.10 -1.27 4.70
N LYS A 143 13.97 -0.76 5.93
CA LYS A 143 13.58 0.64 6.24
C LYS A 143 12.11 1.01 5.94
N PHE A 144 11.34 0.16 5.26
CA PHE A 144 9.93 0.41 4.96
C PHE A 144 9.01 -0.47 5.80
N VAL A 145 8.01 0.14 6.45
CA VAL A 145 7.04 -0.58 7.27
C VAL A 145 6.25 -1.60 6.42
N PRO A 146 5.85 -2.74 7.01
CA PRO A 146 5.13 -3.79 6.29
C PRO A 146 3.76 -3.34 5.76
N PRO A 147 3.18 -4.05 4.78
CA PRO A 147 1.79 -3.85 4.40
C PRO A 147 0.85 -4.19 5.57
N ILE A 148 -0.33 -3.57 5.58
CA ILE A 148 -1.37 -3.82 6.60
C ILE A 148 -1.85 -5.27 6.55
N PHE A 149 -1.95 -5.81 5.33
CA PHE A 149 -2.26 -7.21 5.09
C PHE A 149 -1.35 -7.72 3.97
N ASP A 150 -0.66 -8.83 4.22
CA ASP A 150 0.14 -9.52 3.22
C ASP A 150 -0.61 -10.73 2.67
N GLY A 151 -1.23 -10.55 1.50
CA GLY A 151 -1.98 -11.59 0.82
C GLY A 151 -1.13 -12.65 0.12
N VAL A 152 0.21 -12.55 0.17
CA VAL A 152 1.13 -13.39 -0.64
C VAL A 152 1.59 -14.64 0.12
N ALA A 153 1.02 -14.94 1.29
CA ALA A 153 1.31 -16.19 2.00
C ALA A 153 1.06 -17.41 1.08
N LYS A 154 2.09 -18.25 0.93
CA LYS A 154 2.00 -19.54 0.22
C LYS A 154 0.89 -20.35 0.91
N ASP A 155 -0.08 -20.82 0.12
CA ASP A 155 -1.31 -21.51 0.56
C ASP A 155 -2.41 -20.65 1.23
N GLY A 156 -2.36 -19.32 1.11
CA GLY A 156 -3.44 -18.43 1.54
C GLY A 156 -4.73 -18.57 0.71
N PHE A 157 -5.88 -18.24 1.32
CA PHE A 157 -7.21 -18.24 0.68
C PHE A 157 -7.24 -17.50 -0.68
N LEU A 158 -6.39 -16.48 -0.83
CA LEU A 158 -6.23 -15.72 -2.05
C LEU A 158 -5.74 -16.53 -3.23
N ASN A 159 -4.68 -17.31 -3.04
CA ASN A 159 -4.10 -18.12 -4.11
C ASN A 159 -5.08 -19.22 -4.54
N THR A 160 -5.72 -19.88 -3.57
CA THR A 160 -6.77 -20.88 -3.83
C THR A 160 -7.97 -20.25 -4.55
N GLY A 161 -8.42 -19.08 -4.09
CA GLY A 161 -9.54 -18.34 -4.68
C GLY A 161 -9.26 -17.89 -6.12
N MET A 162 -8.06 -17.36 -6.37
CA MET A 162 -7.62 -16.94 -7.71
C MET A 162 -7.45 -18.13 -8.67
N THR A 163 -6.93 -19.26 -8.18
CA THR A 163 -6.84 -20.50 -8.96
C THR A 163 -8.21 -20.99 -9.41
N ALA A 164 -9.20 -20.96 -8.51
CA ALA A 164 -10.58 -21.32 -8.83
C ALA A 164 -11.18 -20.36 -9.89
N LEU A 165 -10.94 -19.05 -9.77
CA LEU A 165 -11.38 -18.07 -10.78
C LEU A 165 -10.75 -18.32 -12.15
N SER A 166 -9.44 -18.64 -12.20
CA SER A 166 -8.76 -18.95 -13.46
C SER A 166 -9.40 -20.17 -14.14
N LYS A 167 -9.64 -21.25 -13.39
CA LYS A 167 -10.30 -22.46 -13.92
C LYS A 167 -11.67 -22.15 -14.52
N MET A 168 -12.51 -21.39 -13.81
CA MET A 168 -13.82 -20.98 -14.32
C MET A 168 -13.71 -20.12 -15.58
N ASN A 169 -12.75 -19.18 -15.64
CA ASN A 169 -12.53 -18.38 -16.84
C ASN A 169 -12.06 -19.23 -18.04
N ASP A 170 -11.19 -20.20 -17.80
CA ASP A 170 -10.70 -21.12 -18.84
C ASP A 170 -11.83 -21.99 -19.37
N GLU A 171 -12.67 -22.53 -18.49
CA GLU A 171 -13.85 -23.32 -18.86
C GLU A 171 -14.88 -22.51 -19.66
N ILE A 172 -15.21 -21.28 -19.22
CA ILE A 172 -16.07 -20.37 -19.96
C ILE A 172 -15.50 -20.12 -21.36
N ARG A 173 -14.20 -19.79 -21.48
CA ARG A 173 -13.54 -19.55 -22.76
C ARG A 173 -13.55 -20.77 -23.68
N MET A 174 -13.36 -21.96 -23.13
CA MET A 174 -13.43 -23.21 -23.89
C MET A 174 -14.83 -23.46 -24.43
N LEU A 175 -15.87 -23.35 -23.59
CA LEU A 175 -17.26 -23.57 -23.99
C LEU A 175 -17.75 -22.52 -25.00
N GLU A 176 -17.39 -21.25 -24.83
CA GLU A 176 -17.73 -20.18 -25.78
C GLU A 176 -17.12 -20.43 -27.16
N LYS A 177 -15.90 -21.00 -27.22
CA LYS A 177 -15.21 -21.33 -28.48
C LYS A 177 -15.85 -22.49 -29.24
N LEU A 178 -16.63 -23.34 -28.57
CA LEU A 178 -17.33 -24.45 -29.22
C LEU A 178 -18.55 -23.99 -30.03
N GLU A 179 -19.01 -22.74 -29.85
CA GLU A 179 -20.12 -22.12 -30.59
C GLU A 179 -21.39 -23.00 -30.66
N ASN A 180 -21.65 -23.77 -29.61
CA ASN A 180 -22.77 -24.70 -29.53
C ASN A 180 -23.82 -24.18 -28.52
N GLU A 181 -25.04 -23.94 -29.01
CA GLU A 181 -26.16 -23.42 -28.20
C GLU A 181 -26.53 -24.33 -27.02
N ALA A 182 -26.21 -25.63 -27.08
CA ALA A 182 -26.41 -26.56 -25.97
C ALA A 182 -25.66 -26.15 -24.69
N PHE A 183 -24.55 -25.41 -24.80
CA PHE A 183 -23.75 -24.93 -23.67
C PHE A 183 -24.18 -23.55 -23.15
N ALA A 184 -25.19 -22.90 -23.76
CA ALA A 184 -25.57 -21.53 -23.39
C ALA A 184 -25.97 -21.40 -21.91
N THR A 185 -26.71 -22.38 -21.39
CA THR A 185 -27.12 -22.43 -19.97
C THR A 185 -25.90 -22.63 -19.06
N GLU A 186 -25.02 -23.56 -19.39
CA GLU A 186 -23.81 -23.86 -18.62
C GLU A 186 -22.85 -22.67 -18.55
N ILE A 187 -22.63 -21.98 -19.68
CA ILE A 187 -21.84 -20.75 -19.74
C ILE A 187 -22.46 -19.67 -18.83
N THR A 188 -23.79 -19.55 -18.84
CA THR A 188 -24.51 -18.58 -18.00
C THR A 188 -24.32 -18.89 -16.52
N ASP A 189 -24.50 -20.16 -16.13
CA ASP A 189 -24.34 -20.61 -14.74
C ASP A 189 -22.89 -20.44 -14.25
N LEU A 190 -21.90 -20.77 -15.09
CA LEU A 190 -20.48 -20.55 -14.79
C LEU A 190 -20.16 -19.07 -14.61
N LYS A 191 -20.71 -18.18 -15.45
CA LYS A 191 -20.54 -16.72 -15.29
C LYS A 191 -21.14 -16.21 -13.98
N VAL A 192 -22.30 -16.72 -13.58
CA VAL A 192 -22.94 -16.39 -12.29
C VAL A 192 -22.09 -16.90 -11.12
N LEU A 193 -21.65 -18.16 -11.17
CA LEU A 193 -20.80 -18.76 -10.14
C LEU A 193 -19.49 -17.99 -10.00
N ARG A 194 -18.81 -17.71 -11.11
CA ARG A 194 -17.57 -16.92 -11.15
C ARG A 194 -17.76 -15.53 -10.54
N LYS A 195 -18.85 -14.84 -10.88
CA LYS A 195 -19.17 -13.53 -10.31
C LYS A 195 -19.37 -13.61 -8.80
N LYS A 196 -20.15 -14.60 -8.33
CA LYS A 196 -20.38 -14.83 -6.89
C LYS A 196 -19.07 -15.12 -6.15
N HIS A 197 -18.22 -15.98 -6.72
CA HIS A 197 -16.92 -16.33 -6.14
C HIS A 197 -15.97 -15.13 -6.09
N SER A 198 -15.90 -14.34 -7.16
CA SER A 198 -15.08 -13.11 -7.21
C SER A 198 -15.50 -12.09 -6.15
N VAL A 199 -16.81 -11.87 -5.98
CA VAL A 199 -17.34 -10.96 -4.94
C VAL A 199 -17.03 -11.50 -3.54
N SER A 200 -17.21 -12.80 -3.30
CA SER A 200 -16.89 -13.43 -2.02
C SER A 200 -15.41 -13.28 -1.68
N LEU A 201 -14.52 -13.56 -2.64
CA LEU A 201 -13.08 -13.46 -2.46
C LEU A 201 -12.66 -12.01 -2.17
N GLN A 202 -13.21 -11.05 -2.90
CA GLN A 202 -12.95 -9.63 -2.66
C GLN A 202 -13.41 -9.18 -1.27
N ASN A 203 -14.58 -9.65 -0.82
CA ASN A 203 -15.09 -9.37 0.51
C ASN A 203 -14.20 -9.96 1.62
N GLU A 204 -13.62 -11.13 1.39
CA GLU A 204 -12.67 -11.76 2.30
C GLU A 204 -11.36 -10.97 2.38
N ILE A 205 -10.84 -10.47 1.25
CA ILE A 205 -9.69 -9.54 1.23
C ILE A 205 -9.98 -8.31 2.08
N PHE A 206 -11.14 -7.68 1.87
CA PHE A 206 -11.53 -6.47 2.60
C PHE A 206 -11.67 -6.69 4.11
N ASP A 207 -11.96 -7.91 4.56
CA ASP A 207 -11.98 -8.26 5.98
C ASP A 207 -10.59 -8.41 6.61
N GLN A 208 -9.59 -8.76 5.81
CA GLN A 208 -8.22 -8.89 6.30
C GLN A 208 -7.55 -7.54 6.54
N TYR A 209 -7.92 -6.52 5.76
CA TYR A 209 -7.45 -5.15 5.97
C TYR A 209 -8.12 -4.54 7.20
N LYS A 210 -7.45 -4.62 8.35
CA LYS A 210 -7.90 -4.07 9.64
C LYS A 210 -7.01 -2.90 10.05
N PHE A 211 -7.62 -1.74 10.26
CA PHE A 211 -6.92 -0.50 10.58
C PHE A 211 -7.12 -0.13 12.04
N LEU A 212 -6.03 0.12 12.75
CA LEU A 212 -6.02 0.62 14.11
C LEU A 212 -6.21 2.13 14.14
N ASN A 213 -6.79 2.63 15.23
CA ASN A 213 -6.69 4.02 15.66
C ASN A 213 -5.81 4.13 16.92
N GLN A 214 -5.61 5.35 17.41
CA GLN A 214 -4.78 5.59 18.62
C GLN A 214 -5.31 4.91 19.89
N ALA A 215 -6.61 4.58 19.95
CA ALA A 215 -7.22 3.90 21.09
C ALA A 215 -7.07 2.37 21.01
N GLY A 216 -6.44 1.85 19.94
CA GLY A 216 -6.28 0.41 19.70
C GLY A 216 -7.52 -0.25 19.09
N GLU A 217 -8.52 0.52 18.65
CA GLU A 217 -9.73 -0.01 18.03
C GLU A 217 -9.48 -0.33 16.56
N HIS A 218 -9.90 -1.51 16.12
CA HIS A 218 -9.76 -1.93 14.73
C HIS A 218 -11.08 -1.84 13.95
N LYS A 219 -11.03 -1.39 12.70
CA LYS A 219 -12.13 -1.58 11.73
C LYS A 219 -11.60 -2.19 10.44
N SER A 220 -12.39 -3.05 9.81
CA SER A 220 -12.04 -3.58 8.48
C SER A 220 -12.37 -2.58 7.37
N LEU A 221 -11.84 -2.76 6.16
CA LEU A 221 -12.27 -1.95 5.00
C LEU A 221 -13.78 -2.01 4.82
N ARG A 222 -14.41 -3.18 4.98
CA ARG A 222 -15.86 -3.29 4.82
C ARG A 222 -16.62 -2.44 5.85
N THR A 223 -16.21 -2.48 7.11
CA THR A 223 -16.85 -1.68 8.17
C THR A 223 -16.62 -0.19 7.93
N ILE A 224 -15.41 0.22 7.57
CA ILE A 224 -15.07 1.63 7.30
C ILE A 224 -15.89 2.18 6.13
N PHE A 225 -15.99 1.43 5.04
CA PHE A 225 -16.65 1.91 3.83
C PHE A 225 -18.17 1.72 3.85
N ALA A 226 -18.73 0.89 4.75
CA ALA A 226 -20.18 0.77 4.90
C ALA A 226 -20.86 2.12 5.21
N ASP A 227 -20.16 2.97 5.96
CA ASP A 227 -20.61 4.32 6.33
C ASP A 227 -20.13 5.40 5.32
N ALA A 228 -19.28 5.03 4.35
CA ALA A 228 -18.79 5.96 3.34
C ALA A 228 -19.81 6.17 2.21
N SER A 229 -19.74 7.32 1.54
CA SER A 229 -20.72 7.76 0.54
C SER A 229 -20.90 6.79 -0.65
N TYR A 230 -19.86 6.03 -1.01
CA TYR A 230 -19.90 5.06 -2.12
C TYR A 230 -19.89 3.58 -1.68
N LYS A 231 -20.06 3.29 -0.38
CA LYS A 231 -20.30 1.97 0.28
C LYS A 231 -19.28 0.83 0.06
N ASN A 232 -18.60 0.80 -1.08
CA ASN A 232 -17.67 -0.25 -1.47
C ASN A 232 -16.24 0.32 -1.51
N PRO A 233 -15.26 -0.34 -0.87
CA PRO A 233 -13.87 0.07 -0.98
C PRO A 233 -13.37 -0.01 -2.43
N PRO A 234 -12.67 1.01 -2.93
CA PRO A 234 -12.07 0.99 -4.27
C PRO A 234 -10.84 0.07 -4.28
N ALA A 235 -10.44 -0.38 -5.47
CA ALA A 235 -9.25 -1.22 -5.63
C ALA A 235 -8.00 -0.51 -5.08
N GLY A 236 -7.20 -1.25 -4.29
CA GLY A 236 -5.99 -0.74 -3.62
C GLY A 236 -6.26 0.16 -2.41
N ALA A 237 -7.50 0.24 -1.90
CA ALA A 237 -7.76 0.85 -0.59
C ALA A 237 -6.95 0.10 0.49
N GLY A 238 -6.30 0.85 1.38
CA GLY A 238 -5.40 0.29 2.40
C GLY A 238 -3.94 0.09 1.97
N GLU A 239 -3.61 0.28 0.68
CA GLU A 239 -2.24 0.11 0.19
C GLU A 239 -1.43 1.41 0.09
N CYS A 240 -2.02 2.56 0.43
CA CYS A 240 -1.35 3.87 0.44
C CYS A 240 -0.30 3.97 1.56
N ALA A 241 0.65 4.91 1.45
CA ALA A 241 1.72 5.04 2.42
C ALA A 241 1.18 5.50 3.79
N ALA A 242 0.33 6.53 3.83
CA ALA A 242 -0.23 7.06 5.08
C ALA A 242 -0.92 6.00 5.98
N PRO A 243 -1.85 5.16 5.50
CA PRO A 243 -2.43 4.10 6.32
C PRO A 243 -1.40 3.08 6.84
N LYS A 244 -0.40 2.69 6.04
CA LYS A 244 0.65 1.75 6.48
C LYS A 244 1.49 2.33 7.62
N LEU A 245 1.86 3.61 7.49
CA LEU A 245 2.63 4.34 8.50
C LEU A 245 1.87 4.41 9.83
N LEU A 246 0.61 4.85 9.79
CA LEU A 246 -0.22 4.96 11.01
C LEU A 246 -0.49 3.59 11.63
N GLN A 247 -0.73 2.56 10.81
CA GLN A 247 -0.93 1.21 11.29
C GLN A 247 0.29 0.73 12.09
N TYR A 248 1.49 0.89 11.53
CA TYR A 248 2.73 0.51 12.19
C TYR A 248 2.97 1.31 13.47
N ALA A 249 2.74 2.62 13.43
CA ALA A 249 2.89 3.50 14.59
C ALA A 249 1.98 3.03 15.75
N PHE A 250 0.69 2.78 15.48
CA PHE A 250 -0.23 2.33 16.53
C PHE A 250 0.08 0.92 17.05
N GLN A 251 0.52 -0.02 16.18
CA GLN A 251 0.96 -1.35 16.60
C GLN A 251 2.15 -1.31 17.56
N ASN A 252 3.04 -0.33 17.37
CA ASN A 252 4.25 -0.15 18.18
C ASN A 252 4.11 0.99 19.20
N LYS A 253 2.89 1.45 19.47
CA LYS A 253 2.55 2.50 20.44
C LYS A 253 3.36 3.80 20.25
N MET A 254 3.69 4.12 19.02
CA MET A 254 4.35 5.37 18.65
C MET A 254 3.29 6.46 18.46
N LYS A 255 3.54 7.65 18.99
CA LYS A 255 2.67 8.82 18.81
C LYS A 255 2.98 9.48 17.47
N PRO A 256 2.01 9.57 16.54
CA PRO A 256 2.19 10.28 15.27
C PRO A 256 2.27 11.79 15.51
N LEU A 257 3.25 12.45 14.89
CA LEU A 257 3.49 13.90 15.01
C LEU A 257 3.24 14.64 13.69
N ALA A 258 3.84 14.18 12.60
CA ALA A 258 3.70 14.82 11.29
C ALA A 258 3.81 13.82 10.14
N LEU A 259 2.97 13.99 9.12
CA LEU A 259 2.93 13.15 7.92
C LEU A 259 3.35 13.95 6.70
N ALA A 260 4.05 13.31 5.77
CA ALA A 260 4.23 13.84 4.42
C ALA A 260 4.27 12.69 3.41
N GLU A 261 3.56 12.85 2.28
CA GLU A 261 3.59 11.92 1.15
C GLU A 261 4.10 12.63 -0.11
N PHE A 262 5.12 12.08 -0.77
CA PHE A 262 5.75 12.66 -1.96
C PHE A 262 5.90 11.66 -3.11
N TRP A 263 5.85 12.19 -4.32
CA TRP A 263 6.08 11.40 -5.53
C TRP A 263 7.58 11.37 -5.88
N TRP A 264 8.11 10.17 -6.12
CA TRP A 264 9.50 9.96 -6.50
C TRP A 264 9.59 9.29 -7.87
N GLY A 265 10.22 9.98 -8.82
CA GLY A 265 10.52 9.47 -10.16
C GLY A 265 9.62 10.05 -11.24
N LYS A 266 9.87 9.66 -12.49
CA LYS A 266 9.03 10.03 -13.65
C LYS A 266 7.70 9.28 -13.63
N SER A 267 6.66 9.92 -14.13
CA SER A 267 5.35 9.31 -14.33
C SER A 267 5.00 9.31 -15.83
N PRO A 268 5.36 8.27 -16.59
CA PRO A 268 5.13 8.25 -18.04
C PRO A 268 3.65 8.33 -18.43
N LYS A 269 2.76 7.87 -17.54
CA LYS A 269 1.33 7.78 -17.79
C LYS A 269 0.55 9.04 -17.40
N SER A 270 1.17 10.00 -16.70
CA SER A 270 0.47 11.19 -16.22
C SER A 270 1.43 12.33 -15.88
N ALA A 271 1.12 13.54 -16.36
CA ALA A 271 1.83 14.78 -16.02
C ALA A 271 1.45 15.35 -14.64
N PHE A 272 0.43 14.78 -13.98
CA PHE A 272 0.00 15.22 -12.65
C PHE A 272 1.07 14.95 -11.59
N TRP A 273 1.72 13.77 -11.68
CA TRP A 273 2.74 13.33 -10.75
C TRP A 273 4.11 13.88 -11.11
N LYS A 274 4.64 14.73 -10.24
CA LYS A 274 5.91 15.44 -10.42
C LYS A 274 6.93 14.93 -9.42
N HIS A 275 8.12 14.56 -9.92
CA HIS A 275 9.22 14.12 -9.06
C HIS A 275 9.52 15.14 -7.96
N GLY A 276 9.63 14.67 -6.71
CA GLY A 276 9.90 15.47 -5.53
C GLY A 276 8.71 16.33 -5.06
N HIS A 277 7.63 16.41 -5.83
CA HIS A 277 6.43 17.11 -5.40
C HIS A 277 5.70 16.27 -4.38
N PHE A 278 5.11 16.93 -3.39
CA PHE A 278 4.31 16.25 -2.41
C PHE A 278 2.82 16.48 -2.60
N TYR A 279 2.04 15.55 -2.06
CA TYR A 279 0.62 15.42 -2.35
C TYR A 279 -0.14 15.11 -1.06
N PRO A 280 -1.37 15.59 -0.90
CA PRO A 280 -2.20 15.21 0.23
C PRO A 280 -2.60 13.73 0.12
N ALA A 281 -3.06 13.18 1.24
CA ALA A 281 -3.67 11.87 1.26
C ALA A 281 -4.85 11.81 0.28
N CYS A 282 -5.05 10.62 -0.30
CA CYS A 282 -6.03 10.43 -1.35
C CYS A 282 -7.48 10.52 -0.82
N ARG A 283 -8.34 11.37 -1.42
CA ARG A 283 -9.75 11.50 -0.97
C ARG A 283 -10.54 10.20 -1.17
N GLU A 284 -10.41 9.57 -2.33
CA GLU A 284 -11.23 8.40 -2.68
C GLU A 284 -10.88 7.11 -1.95
N LYS A 285 -9.65 6.92 -1.47
CA LYS A 285 -9.27 5.66 -0.78
C LYS A 285 -8.89 5.89 0.67
N CYS A 286 -8.24 7.01 0.95
CA CYS A 286 -7.62 7.28 2.23
C CYS A 286 -8.59 8.02 3.17
N ALA A 287 -9.51 8.86 2.67
CA ALA A 287 -10.39 9.65 3.55
C ALA A 287 -11.21 8.84 4.55
N PRO A 288 -11.97 7.80 4.15
CA PRO A 288 -12.72 6.99 5.11
C PRO A 288 -11.81 6.24 6.09
N ILE A 289 -10.65 5.78 5.60
CA ILE A 289 -9.67 5.04 6.41
C ILE A 289 -9.06 5.95 7.48
N LEU A 290 -8.56 7.11 7.07
CA LEU A 290 -7.90 8.06 7.96
C LEU A 290 -8.89 8.70 8.93
N ALA A 291 -10.17 8.87 8.56
CA ALA A 291 -11.21 9.29 9.49
C ALA A 291 -11.34 8.33 10.70
N HIS A 292 -11.17 7.02 10.49
CA HIS A 292 -11.09 6.05 11.59
C HIS A 292 -9.74 6.11 12.30
N MET A 293 -8.64 6.02 11.56
CA MET A 293 -7.29 5.89 12.15
C MET A 293 -6.87 7.11 12.98
N LEU A 294 -7.29 8.31 12.58
CA LEU A 294 -6.96 9.56 13.27
C LEU A 294 -8.04 9.98 14.29
N ALA A 295 -9.04 9.13 14.55
CA ALA A 295 -10.08 9.44 15.52
C ALA A 295 -9.46 9.67 16.92
N GLY A 296 -9.75 10.85 17.50
CA GLY A 296 -9.25 11.27 18.80
C GLY A 296 -7.85 11.92 18.79
N ILE A 297 -7.16 11.97 17.66
CA ILE A 297 -5.91 12.74 17.54
C ILE A 297 -6.27 14.22 17.42
N GLU A 298 -5.61 15.05 18.22
CA GLU A 298 -5.72 16.50 18.08
C GLU A 298 -5.05 16.95 16.78
N MET A 299 -5.83 17.53 15.87
CA MET A 299 -5.38 17.97 14.56
C MET A 299 -5.56 19.47 14.37
N ASP A 300 -4.83 20.00 13.40
CA ASP A 300 -5.11 21.33 12.85
C ASP A 300 -6.57 21.44 12.39
N ALA A 301 -7.11 22.65 12.44
CA ALA A 301 -8.48 22.89 12.01
C ALA A 301 -8.67 22.53 10.53
N VAL A 302 -9.79 21.87 10.23
CA VAL A 302 -10.20 21.64 8.83
C VAL A 302 -10.33 23.02 8.15
N PRO A 303 -9.67 23.25 7.00
CA PRO A 303 -9.77 24.50 6.28
C PRO A 303 -11.21 24.87 5.94
N ALA A 304 -11.52 26.16 5.93
CA ALA A 304 -12.84 26.64 5.57
C ALA A 304 -13.21 26.17 4.15
N GLY A 305 -14.32 25.43 4.02
CA GLY A 305 -14.85 24.95 2.74
C GLY A 305 -14.69 23.44 2.47
N GLU A 306 -14.13 22.66 3.40
CA GLU A 306 -13.93 21.21 3.23
C GLU A 306 -14.85 20.31 4.10
N ASN A 307 -16.13 20.67 4.22
CA ASN A 307 -17.13 19.82 4.89
C ASN A 307 -17.82 18.86 3.91
#